data_AF-A0A961KVW5-F1
#
_entry.id   AF-A0A961KVW5-F1
#
_cell.length_a   1.000
_cell.length_b   1.000
_cell.length_c   1.000
_cell.angle_alpha   90.00
_cell.angle_beta   90.00
_cell.angle_gamma   90.00
#
_symmetry.space_group_name_H-M   'P 1'
#
loop_
_entity.id
_entity.type
_entity.pdbx_description
1 polymer ?
#
loop_
_entity_poly.entity_id
_entity_poly.type
_entity_poly.pdbx_seq_one_letter_code
_entity_poly.pdbx_strand_id
1 'polypeptide(L)'
;RYDSAQQGELGALMQAYLGRTLSPYRQDFTALIGQAGEQVNGIYEADYRDFNRETYTRGRETFDATYAAFKRLLLGVWRRDELARDAGA
;
A
#
# COMPACT_ATOMS: atom_id res chain seq x y z
N ARG A 1 0.95 20.03 -10.44
CA ARG A 1 1.52 20.29 -9.09
C ARG A 1 0.70 19.47 -8.10
N TYR A 2 1.33 18.78 -7.15
CA TYR A 2 0.63 18.03 -6.11
C TYR A 2 -0.06 18.99 -5.13
N ASP A 3 -1.35 18.78 -4.85
CA ASP A 3 -2.16 19.51 -3.87
C ASP A 3 -2.73 18.51 -2.85
N SER A 4 -2.21 18.55 -1.62
CA SER A 4 -2.59 17.63 -0.56
C SER A 4 -4.04 17.78 -0.11
N ALA A 5 -4.61 18.99 -0.18
CA ALA A 5 -6.00 19.22 0.21
C ALA A 5 -6.95 18.59 -0.80
N GLN A 6 -6.71 18.83 -2.09
CA GLN A 6 -7.50 18.24 -3.17
C GLN A 6 -7.43 16.70 -3.17
N GLN A 7 -6.25 16.12 -2.95
CA GLN A 7 -6.09 14.67 -2.85
C GLN A 7 -6.81 14.10 -1.61
N GLY A 8 -6.79 14.85 -0.50
CA GLY A 8 -7.50 14.48 0.73
C GLY A 8 -9.01 14.44 0.55
N GLU A 9 -9.58 15.41 -0.16
CA GLU A 9 -11.01 15.48 -0.50
C GLU A 9 -11.43 14.33 -1.41
N LEU A 10 -10.67 14.08 -2.48
CA LEU A 10 -10.94 12.95 -3.39
C LEU A 10 -10.86 11.61 -2.65
N GLY A 11 -9.86 11.43 -1.79
CA GLY A 11 -9.72 10.24 -0.96
C GLY A 11 -10.91 10.06 -0.01
N ALA A 12 -11.41 11.14 0.59
CA ALA A 12 -12.62 11.10 1.43
C ALA A 12 -13.87 10.73 0.63
N LEU A 13 -14.03 11.31 -0.57
CA LEU A 13 -15.14 10.98 -1.48
C LEU A 13 -15.13 9.49 -1.86
N MET A 14 -13.97 8.95 -2.23
CA MET A 14 -13.83 7.52 -2.57
C MET A 14 -14.14 6.62 -1.38
N GLN A 15 -13.68 6.98 -0.18
CA GLN A 15 -13.99 6.24 1.05
C GLN A 15 -15.49 6.25 1.37
N ALA A 16 -16.19 7.37 1.14
CA ALA A 16 -17.63 7.48 1.33
C ALA A 16 -18.41 6.63 0.31
N TYR A 17 -17.94 6.58 -0.95
CA TYR A 17 -18.59 5.82 -2.02
C TYR A 17 -18.37 4.30 -1.91
N LEU A 18 -17.13 3.87 -1.65
CA LEU A 18 -16.76 2.45 -1.61
C LEU A 18 -16.93 1.83 -0.22
N GLY A 19 -16.93 2.65 0.84
CA GLY A 19 -17.18 2.21 2.20
C GLY A 19 -16.22 1.11 2.63
N ARG A 20 -16.77 -0.02 3.09
CA ARG A 20 -15.99 -1.15 3.64
C ARG A 20 -15.19 -1.95 2.61
N THR A 21 -15.39 -1.71 1.31
CA THR A 21 -14.59 -2.37 0.28
C THR A 21 -13.24 -1.69 0.08
N LEU A 22 -13.09 -0.43 0.51
CA LEU A 22 -11.82 0.26 0.53
C LEU A 22 -11.10 0.05 1.87
N SER A 23 -9.77 -0.09 1.82
CA SER A 23 -8.93 -0.08 3.03
C SER A 23 -9.13 1.23 3.80
N PRO A 24 -9.30 1.19 5.14
CA PRO A 24 -9.38 2.41 5.95
C PRO A 24 -8.02 3.10 6.10
N TYR A 25 -6.93 2.43 5.73
CA TYR A 25 -5.58 2.97 5.78
C TYR A 25 -5.25 3.63 4.45
N ARG A 26 -4.98 4.93 4.48
CA ARG A 26 -4.48 5.67 3.32
C ARG A 26 -3.04 5.27 3.05
N GLN A 27 -2.73 5.05 1.78
CA GLN A 27 -1.36 4.88 1.32
C GLN A 27 -0.86 6.25 0.88
N ASP A 28 0.19 6.74 1.55
CA ASP A 28 0.81 8.01 1.16
C ASP A 28 1.60 7.85 -0.12
N PHE A 29 1.58 8.90 -0.93
CA PHE A 29 2.41 8.99 -2.12
C PHE A 29 3.88 9.17 -1.70
N THR A 30 4.77 8.36 -2.25
CA THR A 30 6.22 8.54 -2.03
C THR A 30 6.91 8.83 -3.36
N ALA A 31 7.94 9.68 -3.31
CA ALA A 31 8.69 10.11 -4.49
C ALA A 31 9.27 8.93 -5.30
N LEU A 32 9.62 7.83 -4.63
CA LEU A 32 10.14 6.63 -5.28
C LEU A 32 9.11 5.86 -6.09
N ILE A 33 7.82 5.89 -5.73
CA ILE A 33 6.77 5.28 -6.56
C ILE A 33 6.65 6.04 -7.88
N GLY A 34 6.79 7.37 -7.87
CA GLY A 34 6.79 8.20 -9.07
C GLY A 34 7.99 7.93 -9.98
N GLN A 35 9.20 7.78 -9.42
CA GLN A 35 10.43 7.52 -10.18
C GLN A 35 10.56 6.06 -10.64
N ALA A 36 10.07 5.09 -9.85
CA ALA A 36 10.01 3.69 -10.26
C ALA A 36 9.13 3.50 -11.51
N GLY A 37 8.11 4.34 -11.69
CA GLY A 37 7.30 4.37 -12.91
C GLY A 37 8.08 4.76 -14.17
N GLU A 38 9.18 5.50 -14.04
CA GLU A 38 10.06 5.86 -15.17
C GLU A 38 11.07 4.75 -15.50
N GLN A 39 11.49 3.96 -14.51
CA GLN A 39 12.47 2.87 -14.69
C GLN A 39 11.83 1.47 -14.81
N VAL A 40 10.51 1.33 -14.65
CA VAL A 40 9.71 0.08 -14.80
C VAL A 40 10.16 -1.07 -13.88
N ASN A 41 11.03 -0.82 -12.90
CA ASN A 41 11.49 -1.83 -11.96
C ASN A 41 10.68 -1.77 -10.66
N GLY A 42 10.30 -2.92 -10.12
CA GLY A 42 9.74 -2.99 -8.77
C GLY A 42 10.75 -2.51 -7.73
N ILE A 43 10.30 -1.95 -6.60
CA ILE A 43 11.22 -1.46 -5.54
C ILE A 43 12.11 -2.57 -4.94
N TYR A 44 11.70 -3.84 -5.06
CA TYR A 44 12.47 -5.01 -4.67
C TYR A 44 13.48 -5.46 -5.74
N GLU A 45 13.32 -5.01 -6.97
CA GLU A 45 14.15 -5.37 -8.13
C GLU A 45 15.16 -4.27 -8.45
N ALA A 46 14.89 -3.05 -8.00
CA ALA A 46 15.79 -1.91 -8.17
C ALA A 46 17.07 -2.07 -7.34
N ASP A 47 18.25 -1.85 -7.96
CA ASP A 47 19.52 -1.81 -7.24
C ASP A 47 19.53 -0.55 -6.35
N TYR A 48 19.75 -0.75 -5.05
CA TYR A 48 19.81 0.34 -4.07
C TYR A 48 20.92 1.36 -4.38
N ARG A 49 21.93 0.98 -5.17
CA ARG A 49 23.07 1.82 -5.56
C ARG A 49 22.71 2.89 -6.58
N ASP A 50 21.61 2.70 -7.31
CA ASP A 50 21.13 3.67 -8.30
C ASP A 50 20.42 4.86 -7.64
N PHE A 51 20.22 4.82 -6.32
CA PHE A 51 19.51 5.83 -5.55
C PHE A 51 20.37 6.40 -4.42
N ASN A 52 20.02 7.60 -3.97
CA ASN A 52 20.46 8.04 -2.64
C ASN A 52 19.93 7.05 -1.59
N ARG A 53 20.81 6.55 -0.73
CA ARG A 53 20.52 5.60 0.35
C ARG A 53 19.30 6.03 1.19
N GLU A 54 19.23 7.30 1.60
CA GLU A 54 18.12 7.80 2.42
C GLU A 54 16.79 7.71 1.68
N THR A 55 16.78 8.09 0.40
CA THR A 55 15.62 8.00 -0.47
C THR A 55 15.18 6.56 -0.60
N TYR A 56 16.08 5.64 -0.97
CA TYR A 56 15.80 4.21 -1.10
C TYR A 56 15.19 3.62 0.16
N THR A 57 15.81 3.86 1.33
CA THR A 57 15.30 3.37 2.62
C THR A 57 13.89 3.88 2.89
N ARG A 58 13.61 5.18 2.72
CA ARG A 58 12.27 5.75 2.97
C ARG A 58 11.19 5.18 2.03
N GLY A 59 11.54 4.95 0.77
CA GLY A 59 10.63 4.28 -0.17
C GLY A 59 10.38 2.82 0.19
N ARG A 60 11.44 2.08 0.54
CA ARG A 60 11.35 0.67 0.97
C ARG A 60 10.49 0.52 2.23
N GLU A 61 10.68 1.39 3.22
CA GLU A 61 9.88 1.40 4.45
C GLU A 61 8.40 1.57 4.17
N THR A 62 8.04 2.52 3.31
CA THR A 62 6.63 2.77 2.97
C THR A 62 6.03 1.58 2.24
N PHE A 63 6.75 1.02 1.27
CA PHE A 63 6.29 -0.15 0.55
C PHE A 63 6.13 -1.37 1.48
N ASP A 64 7.11 -1.61 2.36
CA ASP A 64 7.07 -2.72 3.31
C ASP A 64 5.92 -2.58 4.30
N ALA A 65 5.60 -1.36 4.74
CA ALA A 65 4.43 -1.09 5.57
C ALA A 65 3.12 -1.45 4.85
N THR A 66 2.96 -1.02 3.59
CA THR A 66 1.80 -1.37 2.76
C THR A 66 1.71 -2.88 2.54
N TYR A 67 2.83 -3.54 2.21
CA TYR A 67 2.86 -4.98 1.99
C TYR A 67 2.55 -5.78 3.27
N ALA A 68 3.01 -5.29 4.43
CA ALA A 68 2.64 -5.86 5.73
C ALA A 68 1.15 -5.70 6.04
N ALA A 69 0.54 -4.56 5.70
CA ALA A 69 -0.91 -4.38 5.82
C ALA A 69 -1.69 -5.35 4.91
N PHE A 70 -1.25 -5.51 3.66
CA PHE A 70 -1.82 -6.48 2.73
C PHE A 70 -1.74 -7.91 3.25
N LYS A 71 -0.56 -8.36 3.71
CA LYS A 71 -0.38 -9.72 4.25
C LYS A 71 -1.30 -9.98 5.46
N ARG A 72 -1.45 -9.02 6.37
CA ARG A 72 -2.37 -9.13 7.50
C ARG A 72 -3.81 -9.32 7.05
N LEU A 73 -4.25 -8.57 6.04
CA LEU A 73 -5.60 -8.70 5.47
C LEU A 73 -5.79 -10.08 4.85
N LEU A 74 -4.87 -10.52 3.99
CA LEU A 74 -4.95 -11.80 3.29
C LEU A 74 -4.99 -12.98 4.28
N LEU A 75 -4.05 -13.02 5.22
CA LEU A 75 -3.99 -14.07 6.23
C LEU A 75 -5.20 -14.03 7.17
N GLY A 76 -5.70 -12.85 7.50
CA GLY A 76 -6.90 -12.68 8.32
C GLY A 76 -8.16 -13.22 7.63
N VAL A 77 -8.32 -12.99 6.32
CA VAL A 77 -9.42 -13.55 5.53
C VAL A 77 -9.31 -15.07 5.48
N TRP A 78 -8.14 -15.61 5.16
CA TRP A 78 -7.92 -17.05 5.14
C TRP A 78 -8.29 -17.67 6.50
N ARG A 79 -7.76 -17.12 7.60
CA ARG A 79 -8.01 -17.67 8.93
C ARG A 79 -9.49 -17.63 9.31
N ARG A 80 -10.20 -16.57 8.95
CA ARG A 80 -11.65 -16.46 9.17
C ARG A 80 -12.40 -17.54 8.40
N ASP A 81 -12.01 -17.79 7.15
CA ASP A 81 -12.66 -18.79 6.30
C ASP A 81 -12.36 -20.22 6.79
N GLU A 82 -11.17 -20.50 7.31
CA GLU A 82 -10.85 -21.76 8.01
C GLU A 82 -11.77 -21.99 9.21
N LEU A 83 -11.89 -21.00 10.10
CA LEU A 83 -12.76 -21.10 11.27
C LEU A 83 -14.23 -21.30 10.91
N ALA A 84 -14.70 -20.66 9.83
CA ALA A 84 -16.06 -20.84 9.34
C ALA A 84 -16.31 -22.26 8.80
N ARG A 85 -15.29 -22.89 8.19
CA ARG A 85 -15.36 -24.29 7.76
C ARG A 85 -15.38 -25.24 8.95
N ASP A 86 -14.52 -25.03 9.93
CA ASP A 86 -14.44 -25.88 11.13
C ASP A 86 -15.71 -25.80 11.99
N ALA A 87 -16.37 -24.64 12.04
CA ALA A 87 -17.62 -24.44 12.79
C ALA A 87 -18.88 -25.00 12.07
N GLY A 88 -18.76 -25.36 10.79
CA GLY A 88 -19.84 -25.92 9.98
C GLY A 88 -19.76 -27.43 9.77
N ALA A 89 -18.81 -28.12 10.42
CA ALA A 89 -18.66 -29.57 10.49
C ALA A 89 -19.10 -30.09 11.87
#